data_AF-A0A7X9MVZ2-F1
#
_entry.id   AF-A0A7X9MVZ2-F1
#
_cell.length_a   1.000
_cell.length_b   1.000
_cell.length_c   1.000
_cell.angle_alpha   90.00
_cell.angle_beta   90.00
_cell.angle_gamma   90.00
#
_symmetry.space_group_name_H-M   'P 1'
#
loop_
_entity.id
_entity.type
_entity.pdbx_description
1 polymer ?
#
loop_
_entity_poly.entity_id
_entity_poly.type
_entity_poly.pdbx_seq_one_letter_code
_entity_poly.pdbx_strand_id
1 'polypeptide(L)'
;MYALLGVIGFLGIIVGIVMFIMSLIKKKKKKNSGLVILASFIIFVIALAITPVTEEEANKSEKVVSTPQKVKETAEEKQARETKEAEEKAEAEQKAKEEAEAEAKAKEERLAKEIAEKKATLDALKFSGTGDSATGRFTLDDGFVIIESTHNGSSNFALELLDENGDPVELVVNEIGSYQGKQAYEISAGEYLYNVSASGAWTIQMSQFIPDEVLTGNASGKGDSVVFMNVESGARTISMTHDGSSNFAIIINDRALIANEIGTYKGSQIQKFKDSSVYFFTITADGNWTLNIE
;
A
#
# COMPACT_ATOMS: atom_id res chain seq x y z
N MET A 1 -17.24 10.42 50.35
CA MET A 1 -17.31 9.04 49.83
C MET A 1 -17.50 9.01 48.31
N TYR A 2 -18.44 9.78 47.76
CA TYR A 2 -18.71 9.84 46.30
C TYR A 2 -17.58 10.42 45.44
N ALA A 3 -16.85 11.42 45.92
CA ALA A 3 -15.69 11.97 45.22
C ALA A 3 -14.54 10.93 45.05
N LEU A 4 -14.37 10.02 46.02
CA LEU A 4 -13.38 8.96 45.95
C LEU A 4 -13.75 7.90 44.89
N LEU A 5 -15.05 7.61 44.74
CA LEU A 5 -15.57 6.69 43.73
C LEU A 5 -15.41 7.24 42.30
N GLY A 6 -15.59 8.55 42.10
CA GLY A 6 -15.34 9.21 40.82
C GLY A 6 -13.87 9.14 40.38
N VAL A 7 -12.93 9.31 41.31
CA VAL A 7 -11.49 9.21 41.03
C VAL A 7 -11.08 7.77 40.67
N ILE A 8 -11.64 6.76 41.34
CA ILE A 8 -11.40 5.34 41.02
C ILE A 8 -11.95 5.00 39.63
N GLY A 9 -13.13 5.51 39.27
CA GLY A 9 -13.71 5.32 37.93
C GLY A 9 -12.85 5.95 36.82
N PHE A 10 -12.34 7.17 37.05
CA PHE A 10 -11.47 7.86 36.09
C PHE A 10 -10.13 7.15 35.89
N LEU A 11 -9.51 6.66 36.97
CA LEU A 11 -8.29 5.84 36.91
C LEU A 11 -8.53 4.52 36.14
N GLY A 12 -9.69 3.89 36.30
CA GLY A 12 -10.06 2.69 35.55
C GLY A 12 -10.14 2.90 34.03
N ILE A 13 -10.65 4.05 33.60
CA ILE A 13 -10.72 4.43 32.18
C ILE A 13 -9.30 4.62 31.60
N ILE A 14 -8.41 5.31 32.33
CA ILE A 14 -7.03 5.52 31.90
C ILE A 14 -6.29 4.18 31.75
N VAL A 15 -6.42 3.28 32.73
CA VAL A 15 -5.80 1.94 32.67
C VAL A 15 -6.37 1.12 31.49
N GLY A 16 -7.67 1.21 31.23
CA GLY A 16 -8.32 0.55 30.10
C GLY A 16 -7.81 1.04 28.74
N ILE A 17 -7.62 2.34 28.57
CA ILE A 17 -7.08 2.95 27.36
C ILE A 17 -5.62 2.52 27.14
N VAL A 18 -4.80 2.54 28.19
CA VAL A 18 -3.39 2.11 28.10
C VAL A 18 -3.27 0.63 27.73
N MET A 19 -4.10 -0.25 28.30
CA MET A 19 -4.15 -1.66 27.91
C MET A 19 -4.66 -1.85 26.47
N PHE A 20 -5.60 -1.03 26.00
CA PHE A 20 -6.09 -1.05 24.62
C PHE A 20 -5.01 -0.64 23.63
N ILE A 21 -4.25 0.42 23.91
CA ILE A 21 -3.12 0.87 23.07
C ILE A 21 -2.02 -0.19 23.03
N MET A 22 -1.66 -0.77 24.18
CA MET A 22 -0.68 -1.88 24.21
C MET A 22 -1.18 -3.13 23.45
N SER A 23 -2.49 -3.37 23.40
CA SER A 23 -3.10 -4.43 22.59
C SER A 23 -3.04 -4.16 21.08
N LEU A 24 -2.93 -2.91 20.65
CA LEU A 24 -2.73 -2.57 19.24
C LEU A 24 -1.26 -2.74 18.81
N ILE A 25 -0.33 -2.57 19.75
CA ILE A 25 1.12 -2.67 19.50
C ILE A 25 1.61 -4.13 19.55
N LYS A 26 1.02 -5.00 20.38
CA LYS A 26 1.40 -6.42 20.48
C LYS A 26 0.36 -7.32 19.78
N LYS A 27 0.71 -7.86 18.61
CA LYS A 27 -0.09 -8.84 17.81
C LYS A 27 -0.36 -10.17 18.55
N LYS A 28 -1.14 -10.19 19.65
CA LYS A 28 -1.64 -11.42 20.30
C LYS A 28 -3.16 -11.37 20.50
N LYS A 29 -3.79 -12.56 20.46
CA LYS A 29 -5.26 -12.75 20.42
C LYS A 29 -5.98 -12.09 21.59
N LYS A 30 -6.99 -11.29 21.24
CA LYS A 30 -7.98 -10.66 22.12
C LYS A 30 -8.73 -11.70 22.93
N LYS A 31 -8.83 -11.48 24.24
CA LYS A 31 -10.01 -11.85 25.04
C LYS A 31 -10.11 -10.88 26.22
N ASN A 32 -11.18 -10.06 26.20
CA ASN A 32 -11.79 -9.37 27.36
C ASN A 32 -11.50 -7.87 27.60
N SER A 33 -10.70 -7.17 26.78
CA SER A 33 -10.40 -5.73 27.02
C SER A 33 -11.59 -4.78 26.84
N GLY A 34 -12.45 -5.01 25.83
CA GLY A 34 -13.62 -4.14 25.59
C GLY A 34 -14.68 -4.20 26.69
N LEU A 35 -14.77 -5.32 27.42
CA LEU A 35 -15.78 -5.53 28.47
C LEU A 35 -15.44 -4.72 29.74
N VAL A 36 -14.14 -4.52 30.01
CA VAL A 36 -13.65 -3.72 31.15
C VAL A 36 -13.90 -2.22 30.95
N ILE A 37 -13.76 -1.73 29.71
CA ILE A 37 -14.03 -0.33 29.36
C ILE A 37 -15.52 -0.02 29.51
N LEU A 38 -16.39 -0.93 29.02
CA LEU A 38 -17.84 -0.76 29.13
C LEU A 38 -18.33 -0.78 30.57
N ALA A 39 -17.83 -1.70 31.40
CA ALA A 39 -18.18 -1.76 32.82
C ALA A 39 -17.76 -0.50 33.60
N SER A 40 -16.59 0.06 33.28
CA SER A 40 -16.08 1.27 33.94
C SER A 40 -16.86 2.53 33.54
N PHE A 41 -17.32 2.60 32.28
CA PHE A 41 -18.15 3.71 31.80
C PHE A 41 -19.53 3.74 32.47
N ILE A 42 -20.15 2.57 32.66
CA ILE A 42 -21.45 2.46 33.35
C ILE A 42 -21.36 2.93 34.81
N ILE A 43 -20.29 2.58 35.52
CA ILE A 43 -20.07 3.01 36.91
C ILE A 43 -19.88 4.54 37.00
N PHE A 44 -19.20 5.16 36.04
CA PHE A 44 -19.00 6.61 36.00
C PHE A 44 -20.32 7.37 35.78
N VAL A 45 -21.17 6.90 34.85
CA VAL A 45 -22.47 7.52 34.57
C VAL A 45 -23.41 7.41 35.79
N ILE A 46 -23.41 6.27 36.48
CA ILE A 46 -24.19 6.09 37.72
C ILE A 46 -23.69 7.02 38.83
N ALA A 47 -22.38 7.23 38.94
CA ALA A 47 -21.81 8.15 39.94
C ALA A 47 -22.22 9.61 39.69
N LEU A 48 -22.32 10.05 38.43
CA LEU A 48 -22.81 11.39 38.05
C LEU A 48 -24.31 11.56 38.30
N ALA A 49 -25.10 10.49 38.18
CA ALA A 49 -26.55 10.55 38.39
C ALA A 49 -26.96 10.67 39.88
N ILE A 50 -26.08 10.33 40.82
CA ILE A 50 -26.41 10.23 42.26
C ILE A 50 -25.83 11.40 43.08
N THR A 51 -25.04 12.32 42.49
CA THR A 51 -24.54 13.49 43.25
C THR A 51 -25.66 14.52 43.47
N PRO A 52 -26.10 14.77 44.73
CA PRO A 52 -27.06 15.83 44.99
C PRO A 52 -26.36 17.19 44.90
N VAL A 53 -26.95 18.11 44.13
CA VAL A 53 -26.59 19.54 44.14
C VAL A 53 -26.80 20.06 45.56
N THR A 54 -25.73 20.54 46.19
CA THR A 54 -25.74 21.03 47.57
C THR A 54 -25.84 22.56 47.53
N GLU A 55 -26.98 23.12 47.95
CA GLU A 55 -27.13 24.55 48.25
C GLU A 55 -26.76 24.76 49.73
N GLU A 56 -25.77 25.62 50.00
CA GLU A 56 -25.42 26.07 51.35
C GLU A 56 -26.42 27.12 51.85
N GLU A 57 -27.04 26.85 53.00
CA GLU A 57 -27.83 27.81 53.76
C GLU A 57 -26.93 28.82 54.51
N ALA A 58 -27.23 30.11 54.38
CA ALA A 58 -26.84 31.13 55.35
C ALA A 58 -28.02 32.08 55.65
N ASN A 59 -28.34 32.17 56.93
CA ASN A 59 -29.49 32.82 57.55
C ASN A 59 -29.26 34.33 57.81
N LYS A 60 -30.21 35.21 57.47
CA LYS A 60 -30.70 36.34 58.31
C LYS A 60 -31.85 37.16 57.71
N SER A 61 -32.98 37.15 58.43
CA SER A 61 -33.94 38.22 58.79
C SER A 61 -34.34 39.37 57.83
N GLU A 62 -35.68 39.53 57.79
CA GLU A 62 -36.51 40.75 57.66
C GLU A 62 -37.20 41.10 56.32
N LYS A 63 -38.53 41.27 56.44
CA LYS A 63 -39.56 41.56 55.44
C LYS A 63 -39.28 42.84 54.64
N VAL A 64 -39.49 42.81 53.33
CA VAL A 64 -40.45 43.67 52.59
C VAL A 64 -40.84 42.97 51.27
N VAL A 65 -42.13 43.03 50.96
CA VAL A 65 -42.79 42.64 49.73
C VAL A 65 -42.11 43.22 48.48
N SER A 66 -41.62 42.37 47.58
CA SER A 66 -41.79 42.53 46.13
C SER A 66 -41.44 41.22 45.42
N THR A 67 -42.42 40.64 44.75
CA THR A 67 -42.31 39.53 43.82
C THR A 67 -41.23 39.81 42.76
N PRO A 68 -40.17 39.01 42.62
CA PRO A 68 -39.46 38.90 41.36
C PRO A 68 -40.25 37.92 40.52
N GLN A 69 -40.90 38.44 39.49
CA GLN A 69 -41.56 37.67 38.45
C GLN A 69 -40.51 36.78 37.76
N LYS A 70 -40.40 35.53 38.23
CA LYS A 70 -39.69 34.47 37.51
C LYS A 70 -40.54 34.18 36.28
N VAL A 71 -40.13 34.70 35.13
CA VAL A 71 -40.67 34.29 33.83
C VAL A 71 -40.47 32.78 33.75
N LYS A 72 -41.55 32.02 33.97
CA LYS A 72 -41.58 30.58 33.72
C LYS A 72 -41.58 30.44 32.21
N GLU A 73 -40.44 30.05 31.65
CA GLU A 73 -40.33 29.60 30.26
C GLU A 73 -41.43 28.56 30.02
N THR A 74 -42.24 28.79 28.99
CA THR A 74 -43.40 27.97 28.70
C THR A 74 -42.93 26.64 28.12
N ALA A 75 -43.63 25.53 28.38
CA ALA A 75 -43.23 24.21 27.85
C ALA A 75 -43.05 24.20 26.31
N GLU A 76 -43.77 25.07 25.60
CA GLU A 76 -43.63 25.31 24.16
C GLU A 76 -42.32 26.02 23.77
N GLU A 77 -41.81 26.97 24.57
CA GLU A 77 -40.54 27.67 24.28
C GLU A 77 -39.34 26.74 24.46
N LYS A 78 -39.38 25.88 25.50
CA LYS A 78 -38.35 24.87 25.73
C LYS A 78 -38.32 23.84 24.59
N GLN A 79 -39.48 23.41 24.12
CA GLN A 79 -39.60 22.42 23.04
C GLN A 79 -39.20 23.00 21.68
N ALA A 80 -39.50 24.28 21.41
CA ALA A 80 -39.05 24.99 20.23
C ALA A 80 -37.52 25.20 20.21
N ARG A 81 -36.90 25.46 21.37
CA ARG A 81 -35.45 25.59 21.53
C ARG A 81 -34.72 24.25 21.33
N GLU A 82 -35.22 23.18 21.94
CA GLU A 82 -34.67 21.82 21.80
C GLU A 82 -34.76 21.34 20.33
N THR A 83 -35.80 21.72 19.60
CA THR A 83 -35.96 21.39 18.17
C THR A 83 -34.95 22.16 17.30
N LYS A 84 -34.76 23.46 17.54
CA LYS A 84 -33.74 24.26 16.85
C LYS A 84 -32.31 23.77 17.13
N GLU A 85 -31.98 23.47 18.38
CA GLU A 85 -30.66 22.95 18.75
C GLU A 85 -30.39 21.57 18.11
N ALA A 86 -31.44 20.74 17.93
CA ALA A 86 -31.33 19.47 17.22
C ALA A 86 -31.16 19.63 15.69
N GLU A 87 -31.86 20.59 15.07
CA GLU A 87 -31.72 20.93 13.65
C GLU A 87 -30.33 21.52 13.36
N GLU A 88 -29.85 22.47 14.18
CA GLU A 88 -28.52 23.06 14.05
C GLU A 88 -27.41 22.02 14.23
N LYS A 89 -27.59 21.06 15.16
CA LYS A 89 -26.65 19.95 15.35
C LYS A 89 -26.65 19.00 14.15
N ALA A 90 -27.82 18.68 13.58
CA ALA A 90 -27.93 17.83 12.39
C ALA A 90 -27.32 18.50 11.16
N GLU A 91 -27.52 19.80 10.98
CA GLU A 91 -26.93 20.59 9.90
C GLU A 91 -25.41 20.71 10.04
N ALA A 92 -24.91 20.92 11.27
CA ALA A 92 -23.47 20.92 11.57
C ALA A 92 -22.81 19.55 11.31
N GLU A 93 -23.49 18.45 11.67
CA GLU A 93 -23.02 17.09 11.42
C GLU A 93 -23.02 16.76 9.91
N GLN A 94 -24.05 17.18 9.18
CA GLN A 94 -24.10 17.03 7.73
C GLN A 94 -22.98 17.82 7.04
N LYS A 95 -22.77 19.08 7.42
CA LYS A 95 -21.71 19.93 6.88
C LYS A 95 -20.31 19.36 7.14
N ALA A 96 -20.07 18.85 8.36
CA ALA A 96 -18.81 18.21 8.71
C ALA A 96 -18.56 16.93 7.88
N LYS A 97 -19.62 16.17 7.58
CA LYS A 97 -19.53 14.98 6.72
C LYS A 97 -19.22 15.34 5.26
N GLU A 98 -19.88 16.36 4.73
CA GLU A 98 -19.64 16.86 3.37
C GLU A 98 -18.22 17.42 3.20
N GLU A 99 -17.71 18.14 4.20
CA GLU A 99 -16.34 18.66 4.22
C GLU A 99 -15.30 17.52 4.26
N ALA A 100 -15.52 16.50 5.10
CA ALA A 100 -14.65 15.34 5.18
C ALA A 100 -14.64 14.51 3.88
N GLU A 101 -15.78 14.36 3.22
CA GLU A 101 -15.88 13.67 1.93
C GLU A 101 -15.19 14.46 0.81
N ALA A 102 -15.34 15.79 0.79
CA ALA A 102 -14.64 16.66 -0.15
C ALA A 102 -13.12 16.62 0.05
N GLU A 103 -12.63 16.62 1.29
CA GLU A 103 -11.21 16.50 1.60
C GLU A 103 -10.65 15.14 1.18
N ALA A 104 -11.39 14.05 1.44
CA ALA A 104 -11.00 12.71 1.03
C ALA A 104 -10.87 12.60 -0.49
N LYS A 105 -11.85 13.12 -1.23
CA LYS A 105 -11.83 13.13 -2.71
C LYS A 105 -10.69 13.97 -3.26
N ALA A 106 -10.48 15.18 -2.72
CA ALA A 106 -9.39 16.06 -3.14
C ALA A 106 -8.01 15.42 -2.86
N LYS A 107 -7.87 14.68 -1.76
CA LYS A 107 -6.65 13.94 -1.43
C LYS A 107 -6.40 12.79 -2.42
N GLU A 108 -7.44 12.03 -2.77
CA GLU A 108 -7.36 10.96 -3.76
C GLU A 108 -6.96 11.49 -5.14
N GLU A 109 -7.59 12.58 -5.60
CA GLU A 109 -7.25 13.23 -6.87
C GLU A 109 -5.80 13.74 -6.89
N ARG A 110 -5.32 14.33 -5.78
CA ARG A 110 -3.92 14.76 -5.66
C ARG A 110 -2.94 13.60 -5.72
N LEU A 111 -3.23 12.51 -5.01
CA LEU A 111 -2.42 11.27 -5.05
C LEU A 111 -2.39 10.66 -6.44
N ALA A 112 -3.54 10.59 -7.12
CA ALA A 112 -3.61 10.09 -8.49
C ALA A 112 -2.78 10.95 -9.45
N LYS A 113 -2.81 12.28 -9.30
CA LYS A 113 -1.99 13.19 -10.09
C LYS A 113 -0.49 12.99 -9.84
N GLU A 114 -0.09 12.90 -8.57
CA GLU A 114 1.31 12.68 -8.19
C GLU A 114 1.84 11.32 -8.71
N ILE A 115 1.04 10.26 -8.60
CA ILE A 115 1.35 8.95 -9.16
C ILE A 115 1.47 9.02 -10.69
N ALA A 116 0.57 9.72 -11.37
CA ALA A 116 0.63 9.88 -12.82
C ALA A 116 1.87 10.68 -13.27
N GLU A 117 2.24 11.74 -12.55
CA GLU A 117 3.46 12.51 -12.80
C GLU A 117 4.72 11.67 -12.58
N LYS A 118 4.73 10.85 -11.52
CA LYS A 118 5.82 9.92 -11.23
C LYS A 118 5.93 8.82 -12.30
N LYS A 119 4.80 8.25 -12.71
CA LYS A 119 4.72 7.28 -13.83
C LYS A 119 5.28 7.88 -15.11
N ALA A 120 4.84 9.08 -15.47
CA ALA A 120 5.35 9.77 -16.64
C ALA A 120 6.87 10.04 -16.56
N THR A 121 7.39 10.40 -15.38
CA THR A 121 8.82 10.67 -15.19
C THR A 121 9.67 9.40 -15.37
N LEU A 122 9.20 8.29 -14.82
CA LEU A 122 9.89 7.01 -14.87
C LEU A 122 9.79 6.34 -16.25
N ASP A 123 8.61 6.34 -16.86
CA ASP A 123 8.43 5.83 -18.23
C ASP A 123 9.24 6.65 -19.25
N ALA A 124 9.59 7.90 -18.91
CA ALA A 124 10.47 8.76 -19.69
C ALA A 124 11.98 8.50 -19.44
N LEU A 125 12.37 7.66 -18.47
CA LEU A 125 13.76 7.22 -18.30
C LEU A 125 14.13 6.24 -19.42
N LYS A 126 14.50 6.84 -20.54
CA LYS A 126 14.96 6.18 -21.75
C LYS A 126 16.40 6.56 -22.00
N PHE A 127 17.24 5.55 -22.19
CA PHE A 127 18.61 5.71 -22.60
C PHE A 127 18.82 5.10 -23.98
N SER A 128 19.75 5.67 -24.73
CA SER A 128 20.19 5.12 -26.00
C SER A 128 21.65 5.45 -26.24
N GLY A 129 22.30 4.62 -27.03
CA GLY A 129 23.70 4.77 -27.36
C GLY A 129 24.13 3.82 -28.46
N THR A 130 25.43 3.81 -28.74
CA THR A 130 26.06 2.92 -29.71
C THR A 130 27.42 2.50 -29.16
N GLY A 131 27.73 1.21 -29.23
CA GLY A 131 28.98 0.71 -28.68
C GLY A 131 29.02 0.81 -27.15
N ASP A 132 30.22 0.62 -26.60
CA ASP A 132 30.46 0.71 -25.16
C ASP A 132 30.18 2.13 -24.64
N SER A 133 29.37 2.24 -23.60
CA SER A 133 29.01 3.53 -23.01
C SER A 133 28.35 3.37 -21.64
N ALA A 134 28.45 4.40 -20.81
CA ALA A 134 27.71 4.50 -19.56
C ALA A 134 26.58 5.53 -19.69
N THR A 135 25.47 5.31 -18.99
CA THR A 135 24.38 6.28 -18.94
C THR A 135 24.67 7.41 -17.96
N GLY A 136 23.85 8.47 -18.00
CA GLY A 136 23.72 9.36 -16.85
C GLY A 136 23.13 8.60 -15.65
N ARG A 137 23.30 9.17 -14.45
CA ARG A 137 22.71 8.64 -13.23
C ARG A 137 21.19 8.87 -13.21
N PHE A 138 20.47 7.95 -12.59
CA PHE A 138 19.02 8.02 -12.39
C PHE A 138 18.65 7.44 -11.03
N THR A 139 17.47 7.81 -10.53
CA THR A 139 16.97 7.32 -9.24
C THR A 139 15.88 6.28 -9.47
N LEU A 140 15.93 5.20 -8.70
CA LEU A 140 14.86 4.21 -8.58
C LEU A 140 14.30 4.25 -7.16
N ASP A 141 13.00 3.98 -7.04
CA ASP A 141 12.38 3.75 -5.74
C ASP A 141 12.55 2.30 -5.30
N ASP A 142 12.29 2.03 -4.02
CA ASP A 142 12.20 0.68 -3.48
C ASP A 142 11.03 -0.07 -4.12
N GLY A 143 11.28 -1.28 -4.63
CA GLY A 143 10.27 -2.08 -5.31
C GLY A 143 10.84 -2.85 -6.50
N PHE A 144 10.00 -3.25 -7.45
CA PHE A 144 10.49 -3.86 -8.69
C PHE A 144 10.85 -2.79 -9.73
N VAL A 145 11.74 -3.12 -10.67
CA VAL A 145 11.97 -2.37 -11.90
C VAL A 145 11.89 -3.32 -13.09
N ILE A 146 11.12 -2.93 -14.10
CA ILE A 146 11.06 -3.57 -15.42
C ILE A 146 12.03 -2.83 -16.32
N ILE A 147 12.90 -3.56 -17.00
CA ILE A 147 13.91 -3.04 -17.90
C ILE A 147 13.68 -3.65 -19.28
N GLU A 148 13.24 -2.83 -20.23
CA GLU A 148 13.12 -3.18 -21.63
C GLU A 148 14.36 -2.67 -22.37
N SER A 149 15.04 -3.53 -23.10
CA SER A 149 16.22 -3.11 -23.85
C SER A 149 16.29 -3.73 -25.24
N THR A 150 17.00 -3.02 -26.13
CA THR A 150 17.29 -3.49 -27.49
C THR A 150 18.77 -3.33 -27.80
N HIS A 151 19.28 -4.18 -28.67
CA HIS A 151 20.60 -4.05 -29.26
C HIS A 151 20.57 -4.48 -30.73
N ASN A 152 21.11 -3.62 -31.59
CA ASN A 152 21.30 -3.86 -33.01
C ASN A 152 22.80 -3.94 -33.31
N GLY A 153 23.41 -5.05 -32.89
CA GLY A 153 24.78 -5.43 -33.18
C GLY A 153 24.88 -6.94 -33.39
N SER A 154 26.05 -7.43 -33.78
CA SER A 154 26.28 -8.85 -34.10
C SER A 154 27.21 -9.57 -33.12
N SER A 155 27.79 -8.84 -32.17
CA SER A 155 28.67 -9.36 -31.12
C SER A 155 28.08 -9.04 -29.75
N ASN A 156 28.92 -8.96 -28.72
CA ASN A 156 28.50 -8.86 -27.33
C ASN A 156 27.53 -7.69 -27.08
N PHE A 157 26.55 -7.96 -26.22
CA PHE A 157 25.67 -6.99 -25.57
C PHE A 157 25.54 -7.35 -24.11
N ALA A 158 26.24 -6.60 -23.26
CA ALA A 158 26.15 -6.71 -21.82
C ALA A 158 25.61 -5.41 -21.23
N LEU A 159 24.60 -5.54 -20.39
CA LEU A 159 23.98 -4.43 -19.66
C LEU A 159 24.13 -4.67 -18.17
N GLU A 160 25.00 -3.91 -17.52
CA GLU A 160 25.22 -3.98 -16.08
C GLU A 160 24.56 -2.78 -15.40
N LEU A 161 23.69 -3.04 -14.42
CA LEU A 161 23.16 -2.04 -13.50
C LEU A 161 24.15 -1.88 -12.35
N LEU A 162 24.58 -0.64 -12.10
CA LEU A 162 25.52 -0.28 -11.05
C LEU A 162 24.86 0.67 -10.04
N ASP A 163 25.31 0.63 -8.79
CA ASP A 163 24.87 1.57 -7.75
C ASP A 163 25.57 2.94 -7.84
N GLU A 164 25.30 3.83 -6.87
CA GLU A 164 25.88 5.18 -6.81
C GLU A 164 27.43 5.21 -6.71
N ASN A 165 28.04 4.12 -6.23
CA ASN A 165 29.48 3.95 -6.10
C ASN A 165 30.11 3.33 -7.37
N GLY A 166 29.28 2.81 -8.27
CA GLY A 166 29.70 2.05 -9.44
C GLY A 166 29.92 0.56 -9.14
N ASP A 167 29.44 0.07 -7.99
CA ASP A 167 29.50 -1.35 -7.67
C ASP A 167 28.39 -2.11 -8.44
N PRO A 168 28.68 -3.32 -8.98
CA PRO A 168 27.69 -4.09 -9.71
C PRO A 168 26.51 -4.50 -8.84
N VAL A 169 25.31 -4.21 -9.31
CA VAL A 169 24.05 -4.61 -8.69
C VAL A 169 23.47 -5.81 -9.43
N GLU A 170 23.37 -5.72 -10.75
CA GLU A 170 22.79 -6.78 -11.59
C GLU A 170 23.37 -6.81 -13.00
N LEU A 171 23.55 -8.01 -13.56
CA LEU A 171 23.84 -8.24 -14.97
C LEU A 171 22.53 -8.47 -15.71
N VAL A 172 21.90 -7.38 -16.13
CA VAL A 172 20.55 -7.35 -16.72
C VAL A 172 20.49 -8.11 -18.04
N VAL A 173 21.49 -7.96 -18.90
CA VAL A 173 21.58 -8.69 -20.18
C VAL A 173 23.02 -9.11 -20.39
N ASN A 174 23.23 -10.32 -20.92
CA ASN A 174 24.53 -10.79 -21.37
C ASN A 174 24.37 -11.73 -22.56
N GLU A 175 24.24 -11.14 -23.75
CA GLU A 175 23.87 -11.85 -24.97
C GLU A 175 24.84 -11.55 -26.12
N ILE A 176 24.84 -12.42 -27.12
CA ILE A 176 25.62 -12.23 -28.35
C ILE A 176 24.66 -11.97 -29.50
N GLY A 177 24.88 -10.85 -30.20
CA GLY A 177 24.11 -10.49 -31.39
C GLY A 177 22.99 -9.51 -31.08
N SER A 178 21.96 -9.55 -31.92
CA SER A 178 20.80 -8.67 -31.78
C SER A 178 19.97 -9.10 -30.59
N TYR A 179 19.50 -8.14 -29.79
CA TYR A 179 18.69 -8.42 -28.62
C TYR A 179 17.45 -7.52 -28.60
N GLN A 180 16.33 -8.09 -28.14
CA GLN A 180 15.14 -7.35 -27.74
C GLN A 180 14.42 -8.18 -26.68
N GLY A 181 14.25 -7.62 -25.49
CA GLY A 181 13.65 -8.35 -24.39
C GLY A 181 13.38 -7.48 -23.17
N LYS A 182 12.71 -8.08 -22.19
CA LYS A 182 12.41 -7.46 -20.89
C LYS A 182 12.96 -8.31 -19.76
N GLN A 183 13.49 -7.63 -18.76
CA GLN A 183 13.88 -8.23 -17.48
C GLN A 183 13.23 -7.46 -16.33
N ALA A 184 13.05 -8.11 -15.18
CA ALA A 184 12.53 -7.44 -14.00
C ALA A 184 13.16 -7.98 -12.72
N TYR A 185 13.50 -7.06 -11.82
CA TYR A 185 14.21 -7.32 -10.58
C TYR A 185 13.59 -6.54 -9.42
N GLU A 186 13.75 -7.04 -8.20
CA GLU A 186 13.53 -6.24 -6.99
C GLU A 186 14.78 -5.39 -6.69
N ILE A 187 14.58 -4.09 -6.50
CA ILE A 187 15.63 -3.09 -6.29
C ILE A 187 15.33 -2.27 -5.03
N SER A 188 16.39 -1.83 -4.34
CA SER A 188 16.27 -0.86 -3.25
C SER A 188 16.20 0.58 -3.79
N ALA A 189 15.59 1.49 -3.02
CA ALA A 189 15.62 2.90 -3.37
C ALA A 189 17.07 3.43 -3.42
N GLY A 190 17.43 4.14 -4.47
CA GLY A 190 18.81 4.64 -4.64
C GLY A 190 19.07 5.30 -5.99
N GLU A 191 20.30 5.79 -6.14
CA GLU A 191 20.83 6.28 -7.41
C GLU A 191 21.61 5.16 -8.12
N TYR A 192 21.42 5.06 -9.43
CA TYR A 192 21.96 4.00 -10.27
C TYR A 192 22.45 4.55 -11.60
N LEU A 193 23.24 3.75 -12.32
CA LEU A 193 23.64 3.97 -13.70
C LEU A 193 23.82 2.64 -14.41
N TYR A 194 23.76 2.65 -15.74
CA TYR A 194 24.13 1.48 -16.55
C TYR A 194 25.54 1.63 -17.08
N ASN A 195 26.28 0.52 -17.07
CA ASN A 195 27.47 0.31 -17.88
C ASN A 195 27.11 -0.66 -19.01
N VAL A 196 27.25 -0.21 -20.26
CA VAL A 196 26.86 -0.97 -21.45
C VAL A 196 28.11 -1.34 -22.22
N SER A 197 28.29 -2.64 -22.48
CA SER A 197 29.24 -3.14 -23.47
C SER A 197 28.46 -3.62 -24.69
N ALA A 198 28.70 -3.03 -25.85
CA ALA A 198 27.88 -3.29 -27.03
C ALA A 198 28.70 -3.19 -28.32
N SER A 199 28.27 -3.93 -29.36
CA SER A 199 28.87 -3.83 -30.70
C SER A 199 28.05 -2.99 -31.67
N GLY A 200 26.88 -2.51 -31.25
CA GLY A 200 25.94 -1.78 -32.08
C GLY A 200 25.10 -0.78 -31.30
N ALA A 201 24.04 -0.29 -31.94
CA ALA A 201 23.10 0.65 -31.32
C ALA A 201 22.25 -0.06 -30.26
N TRP A 202 21.96 0.61 -29.16
CA TRP A 202 21.16 0.04 -28.08
C TRP A 202 20.19 1.06 -27.50
N THR A 203 19.12 0.56 -26.88
CA THR A 203 18.15 1.35 -26.11
C THR A 203 17.82 0.66 -24.80
N ILE A 204 17.51 1.44 -23.77
CA ILE A 204 17.03 0.97 -22.47
C ILE A 204 15.83 1.84 -22.08
N GLN A 205 14.75 1.21 -21.63
CA GLN A 205 13.59 1.87 -21.04
C GLN A 205 13.22 1.17 -19.74
N MET A 206 12.89 1.95 -18.71
CA MET A 206 12.52 1.40 -17.41
C MET A 206 11.08 1.74 -17.02
N SER A 207 10.49 0.92 -16.15
CA SER A 207 9.24 1.23 -15.46
C SER A 207 9.18 0.52 -14.10
N GLN A 208 8.61 1.15 -13.07
CA GLN A 208 8.34 0.55 -11.75
C GLN A 208 6.83 0.52 -11.46
N PHE A 209 6.03 0.50 -12.53
CA PHE A 209 4.58 0.42 -12.45
C PHE A 209 4.10 -0.93 -12.95
N ILE A 210 3.03 -1.43 -12.34
CA ILE A 210 2.31 -2.59 -12.88
C ILE A 210 1.75 -2.13 -14.25
N PRO A 211 2.03 -2.87 -15.34
CA PRO A 211 1.48 -2.53 -16.64
C PRO A 211 -0.05 -2.60 -16.63
N ASP A 212 -0.69 -1.84 -17.52
CA ASP A 212 -2.15 -1.82 -17.61
C ASP A 212 -2.72 -3.21 -17.99
N GLU A 213 -1.94 -4.00 -18.71
CA GLU A 213 -2.23 -5.39 -19.02
C GLU A 213 -1.72 -6.32 -17.90
N VAL A 214 -2.65 -6.87 -17.13
CA VAL A 214 -2.40 -7.94 -16.14
C VAL A 214 -3.18 -9.17 -16.55
N LEU A 215 -2.48 -10.26 -16.82
CA LEU A 215 -3.05 -11.50 -17.35
C LEU A 215 -3.67 -12.36 -16.25
N THR A 216 -4.40 -13.42 -16.63
CA THR A 216 -4.96 -14.41 -15.71
C THR A 216 -4.99 -15.77 -16.39
N GLY A 217 -4.62 -16.82 -15.66
CA GLY A 217 -4.61 -18.19 -16.16
C GLY A 217 -3.42 -18.47 -17.07
N ASN A 218 -3.36 -17.87 -18.27
CA ASN A 218 -2.33 -18.19 -19.27
C ASN A 218 -1.57 -16.96 -19.79
N ALA A 219 -0.34 -17.19 -20.22
CA ALA A 219 0.54 -16.24 -20.87
C ALA A 219 1.38 -16.96 -21.94
N SER A 220 1.78 -16.24 -22.98
CA SER A 220 2.70 -16.73 -24.01
C SER A 220 3.54 -15.59 -24.56
N GLY A 221 4.76 -15.90 -25.00
CA GLY A 221 5.65 -14.91 -25.61
C GLY A 221 6.81 -15.57 -26.31
N LYS A 222 7.82 -14.76 -26.63
CA LYS A 222 9.06 -15.19 -27.27
C LYS A 222 10.23 -14.40 -26.70
N GLY A 223 11.34 -15.07 -26.47
CA GLY A 223 12.52 -14.43 -25.92
C GLY A 223 12.34 -14.01 -24.47
N ASP A 224 13.31 -13.29 -23.95
CA ASP A 224 13.28 -12.67 -22.64
C ASP A 224 12.06 -11.76 -22.47
N SER A 225 11.27 -12.02 -21.43
CA SER A 225 9.97 -11.39 -21.23
C SER A 225 9.66 -11.22 -19.75
N VAL A 226 8.80 -10.24 -19.45
CA VAL A 226 8.20 -10.07 -18.12
C VAL A 226 6.70 -10.00 -18.30
N VAL A 227 5.96 -10.84 -17.58
CA VAL A 227 4.49 -10.79 -17.55
C VAL A 227 3.98 -10.60 -16.14
N PHE A 228 2.91 -9.82 -16.01
CA PHE A 228 2.19 -9.61 -14.75
C PHE A 228 0.89 -10.41 -14.80
N MET A 229 0.61 -11.18 -13.75
CA MET A 229 -0.58 -12.02 -13.68
C MET A 229 -1.28 -11.89 -12.34
N ASN A 230 -2.61 -11.82 -12.35
CA ASN A 230 -3.42 -12.05 -11.16
C ASN A 230 -3.37 -13.55 -10.81
N VAL A 231 -2.87 -13.86 -9.63
CA VAL A 231 -2.78 -15.23 -9.14
C VAL A 231 -3.49 -15.32 -7.81
N GLU A 232 -4.38 -16.30 -7.69
CA GLU A 232 -5.06 -16.59 -6.43
C GLU A 232 -4.13 -17.33 -5.44
N SER A 233 -4.26 -17.02 -4.15
CA SER A 233 -3.55 -17.72 -3.08
C SER A 233 -3.76 -19.23 -3.11
N GLY A 234 -2.81 -19.98 -2.53
CA GLY A 234 -2.84 -21.44 -2.45
C GLY A 234 -1.75 -22.11 -3.28
N ALA A 235 -1.77 -23.44 -3.31
CA ALA A 235 -0.90 -24.21 -4.19
C ALA A 235 -1.50 -24.22 -5.60
N ARG A 236 -0.74 -23.77 -6.59
CA ARG A 236 -1.12 -23.71 -8.00
C ARG A 236 -0.20 -24.58 -8.83
N THR A 237 -0.78 -25.25 -9.83
CA THR A 237 0.02 -25.98 -10.81
C THR A 237 0.35 -25.04 -11.95
N ILE A 238 1.64 -24.84 -12.21
CA ILE A 238 2.12 -23.99 -13.29
C ILE A 238 2.68 -24.91 -14.37
N SER A 239 2.04 -24.95 -15.53
CA SER A 239 2.52 -25.66 -16.71
C SER A 239 3.24 -24.70 -17.65
N MET A 240 4.39 -25.12 -18.18
CA MET A 240 5.26 -24.27 -18.99
C MET A 240 5.77 -25.03 -20.22
N THR A 241 5.97 -24.29 -21.31
CA THR A 241 6.63 -24.82 -22.51
C THR A 241 7.68 -23.85 -23.03
N HIS A 242 8.68 -24.39 -23.72
CA HIS A 242 9.68 -23.63 -24.46
C HIS A 242 10.10 -24.41 -25.72
N ASP A 243 10.26 -23.74 -26.85
CA ASP A 243 10.70 -24.37 -28.11
C ASP A 243 12.10 -23.92 -28.57
N GLY A 244 12.80 -23.13 -27.75
CA GLY A 244 14.15 -22.66 -28.03
C GLY A 244 15.23 -23.71 -27.76
N SER A 245 16.48 -23.29 -27.87
CA SER A 245 17.67 -24.14 -27.82
C SER A 245 18.61 -23.84 -26.64
N SER A 246 18.40 -22.70 -25.98
CA SER A 246 19.27 -22.15 -24.94
C SER A 246 18.54 -22.16 -23.59
N ASN A 247 19.02 -21.35 -22.63
CA ASN A 247 18.45 -21.30 -21.29
C ASN A 247 16.96 -20.95 -21.32
N PHE A 248 16.17 -21.71 -20.58
CA PHE A 248 14.78 -21.44 -20.26
C PHE A 248 14.62 -21.37 -18.75
N ALA A 249 14.44 -20.16 -18.23
CA ALA A 249 14.25 -19.94 -16.80
C ALA A 249 13.02 -19.09 -16.54
N ILE A 250 12.31 -19.38 -15.46
CA ILE A 250 11.20 -18.55 -15.00
C ILE A 250 11.34 -18.30 -13.50
N ILE A 251 11.37 -17.01 -13.13
CA ILE A 251 11.48 -16.54 -11.75
C ILE A 251 10.24 -15.71 -11.42
N ILE A 252 9.60 -16.01 -10.29
CA ILE A 252 8.45 -15.25 -9.78
C ILE A 252 8.92 -14.22 -8.76
N ASN A 253 8.50 -12.96 -8.95
CA ASN A 253 8.83 -11.82 -8.10
C ASN A 253 10.32 -11.75 -7.74
N ASP A 254 11.19 -12.07 -8.69
CA ASP A 254 12.66 -12.10 -8.51
C ASP A 254 13.16 -12.97 -7.33
N ARG A 255 12.39 -13.99 -6.94
CA ARG A 255 12.68 -14.80 -5.75
C ARG A 255 12.52 -16.30 -5.96
N ALA A 256 11.46 -16.72 -6.64
CA ALA A 256 11.12 -18.14 -6.76
C ALA A 256 11.42 -18.64 -8.17
N LEU A 257 12.53 -19.36 -8.33
CA LEU A 257 12.90 -20.06 -9.57
C LEU A 257 12.00 -21.31 -9.73
N ILE A 258 11.15 -21.31 -10.76
CA ILE A 258 10.19 -22.38 -11.03
C ILE A 258 10.48 -23.17 -12.31
N ALA A 259 11.40 -22.70 -13.15
CA ALA A 259 11.97 -23.42 -14.27
C ALA A 259 13.44 -22.99 -14.43
N ASN A 260 14.32 -23.94 -14.77
CA ASN A 260 15.72 -23.68 -15.10
C ASN A 260 16.26 -24.84 -15.95
N GLU A 261 16.07 -24.72 -17.25
CA GLU A 261 16.28 -25.78 -18.22
C GLU A 261 17.09 -25.26 -19.39
N ILE A 262 17.58 -26.17 -20.24
CA ILE A 262 18.28 -25.82 -21.47
C ILE A 262 17.58 -26.49 -22.65
N GLY A 263 17.23 -25.71 -23.65
CA GLY A 263 16.56 -26.14 -24.87
C GLY A 263 15.05 -26.28 -24.72
N THR A 264 14.47 -27.16 -25.52
CA THR A 264 13.02 -27.38 -25.55
C THR A 264 12.52 -27.92 -24.22
N TYR A 265 11.40 -27.39 -23.74
CA TYR A 265 10.80 -27.78 -22.47
C TYR A 265 9.30 -27.98 -22.59
N LYS A 266 8.78 -28.95 -21.84
CA LYS A 266 7.34 -29.13 -21.59
C LYS A 266 7.17 -29.84 -20.25
N GLY A 267 6.69 -29.11 -19.25
CA GLY A 267 6.56 -29.64 -17.90
C GLY A 267 5.67 -28.77 -17.03
N SER A 268 5.59 -29.13 -15.75
CA SER A 268 4.86 -28.35 -14.75
C SER A 268 5.51 -28.44 -13.38
N GLN A 269 5.24 -27.44 -12.53
CA GLN A 269 5.66 -27.37 -11.13
C GLN A 269 4.50 -26.89 -10.25
N ILE A 270 4.57 -27.19 -8.95
CA ILE A 270 3.63 -26.63 -7.96
C ILE A 270 4.30 -25.44 -7.27
N GLN A 271 3.67 -24.27 -7.31
CA GLN A 271 4.07 -23.10 -6.56
C GLN A 271 3.00 -22.73 -5.54
N LYS A 272 3.43 -22.42 -4.31
CA LYS A 272 2.52 -21.90 -3.27
C LYS A 272 2.53 -20.37 -3.28
N PHE A 273 1.37 -19.77 -3.50
CA PHE A 273 1.11 -18.34 -3.42
C PHE A 273 0.50 -18.00 -2.06
N LYS A 274 1.03 -16.95 -1.41
CA LYS A 274 0.64 -16.60 -0.04
C LYS A 274 -0.68 -15.83 0.00
N ASP A 275 -0.90 -14.98 -0.99
CA ASP A 275 -2.04 -14.08 -1.13
C ASP A 275 -2.54 -14.10 -2.57
N SER A 276 -3.80 -13.67 -2.75
CA SER A 276 -4.36 -13.43 -4.07
C SER A 276 -3.96 -12.02 -4.49
N SER A 277 -3.02 -11.90 -5.43
CA SER A 277 -2.40 -10.63 -5.81
C SER A 277 -1.88 -10.68 -7.24
N VAL A 278 -1.36 -9.56 -7.72
CA VAL A 278 -0.54 -9.50 -8.93
C VAL A 278 0.88 -9.99 -8.61
N TYR A 279 1.38 -10.90 -9.42
CA TYR A 279 2.75 -11.40 -9.41
C TYR A 279 3.40 -11.12 -10.78
N PHE A 280 4.69 -10.82 -10.80
CA PHE A 280 5.46 -10.78 -12.05
C PHE A 280 6.28 -12.04 -12.22
N PHE A 281 6.37 -12.48 -13.47
CA PHE A 281 7.15 -13.62 -13.92
C PHE A 281 8.21 -13.08 -14.87
N THR A 282 9.47 -13.23 -14.50
CA THR A 282 10.62 -12.95 -15.36
C THR A 282 10.96 -14.25 -16.09
N ILE A 283 10.90 -14.22 -17.42
CA ILE A 283 11.16 -15.36 -18.30
C ILE A 283 12.45 -15.07 -19.06
N THR A 284 13.43 -15.94 -18.92
CA THR A 284 14.61 -16.00 -19.78
C THR A 284 14.38 -17.08 -20.84
N ALA A 285 14.50 -16.75 -22.12
CA ALA A 285 14.25 -17.68 -23.23
C ALA A 285 14.92 -17.21 -24.53
N ASP A 286 15.26 -18.15 -25.42
CA ASP A 286 15.64 -17.86 -26.82
C ASP A 286 14.54 -18.21 -27.84
N GLY A 287 13.52 -18.96 -27.40
CA GLY A 287 12.39 -19.41 -28.22
C GLY A 287 11.05 -18.86 -27.77
N ASN A 288 9.98 -19.42 -28.36
CA ASN A 288 8.61 -19.20 -27.90
C ASN A 288 8.39 -19.97 -26.60
N TRP A 289 7.59 -19.38 -25.71
CA TRP A 289 7.23 -19.99 -24.44
C TRP A 289 5.74 -19.82 -24.15
N THR A 290 5.22 -20.74 -23.32
CA THR A 290 3.87 -20.62 -22.73
C THR A 290 3.94 -20.87 -21.24
N LEU A 291 3.03 -20.27 -20.50
CA LEU A 291 2.82 -20.43 -19.07
C LEU A 291 1.32 -20.52 -18.79
N ASN A 292 0.90 -21.50 -18.01
CA ASN A 292 -0.50 -21.69 -17.60
C ASN A 292 -0.57 -22.01 -16.10
N ILE A 293 -1.44 -21.34 -15.36
CA ILE A 293 -1.63 -21.44 -13.91
C ILE A 293 -3.05 -22.00 -13.64
N GLU A 294 -3.09 -23.13 -12.94
CA GLU A 294 -4.32 -23.81 -12.47
C GLU A 294 -4.42 -23.74 -10.93
#